data_AF-A0A5N4A068-F1
#
_entry.id   AF-A0A5N4A068-F1
#
_cell.length_a   1.000
_cell.length_b   1.000
_cell.length_c   1.000
_cell.angle_alpha   90.00
_cell.angle_beta   90.00
_cell.angle_gamma   90.00
#
_symmetry.space_group_name_H-M   'P 1'
#
loop_
_entity.id
_entity.type
_entity.pdbx_description
1 polymer ?
#
loop_
_entity_poly.entity_id
_entity_poly.type
_entity_poly.pdbx_seq_one_letter_code
_entity_poly.pdbx_strand_id
1 'polypeptide(L)'
;ILSRFPLKDSIFSKLDFMDPETVVNRKVKSIADVVSHFSNLHSHSLQDIDSQWRMLRNINFDDFNLCIGDDIVSFWRKVSKIKLGTGEQKFGKLIAFVFNLLSLPHSSANVERCFSQINLNKTNMRNRLISSTLEGILLTKSLVSEGGQCDKFEINKEMCKKMNSTDLYKNKENEGSDLDSD
;
A
#
# COMPACT_ATOMS: atom_id res chain seq x y z
N ILE A 1 -19.22 -5.89 8.26
CA ILE A 1 -17.84 -5.59 7.79
C ILE A 1 -16.83 -6.54 8.44
N LEU A 2 -16.82 -6.71 9.76
CA LEU A 2 -16.01 -7.73 10.48
C LEU A 2 -16.24 -9.20 10.05
N SER A 3 -17.37 -9.52 9.42
CA SER A 3 -17.67 -10.86 8.88
C SER A 3 -17.13 -11.09 7.46
N ARG A 4 -16.69 -10.03 6.76
CA ARG A 4 -16.21 -10.10 5.37
C ARG A 4 -14.69 -10.25 5.28
N PHE A 5 -13.97 -9.88 6.34
CA PHE A 5 -12.54 -10.12 6.50
C PHE A 5 -12.33 -10.82 7.85
N PRO A 6 -11.78 -12.04 7.89
CA PRO A 6 -11.46 -12.72 9.15
C PRO A 6 -10.23 -12.05 9.78
N LEU A 7 -10.39 -10.82 10.28
CA LEU A 7 -9.34 -10.09 11.02
C LEU A 7 -9.04 -10.70 12.41
N LYS A 8 -9.72 -11.79 12.76
CA LYS A 8 -9.46 -12.59 13.96
C LYS A 8 -8.22 -13.47 13.84
N ASP A 9 -7.58 -13.51 12.68
CA ASP A 9 -6.37 -14.30 12.49
C ASP A 9 -5.21 -13.70 13.31
N SER A 10 -4.61 -14.56 14.14
CA SER A 10 -3.38 -14.34 14.92
C SER A 10 -2.17 -13.93 14.06
N ILE A 11 -2.34 -13.78 12.75
CA ILE A 11 -1.32 -13.36 11.80
C ILE A 11 -1.00 -11.87 12.01
N PHE A 12 -1.98 -11.02 12.31
CA PHE A 12 -1.74 -9.59 12.55
C PHE A 12 -0.86 -9.35 13.78
N SER A 13 -1.03 -10.13 14.85
CA SER A 13 -0.11 -10.08 16.01
C SER A 13 1.29 -10.60 15.69
N LYS A 14 1.46 -11.35 14.60
CA LYS A 14 2.77 -11.81 14.14
C LYS A 14 3.44 -10.81 13.19
N LEU A 15 2.73 -9.78 12.70
CA LEU A 15 3.27 -8.71 11.86
C LEU A 15 4.07 -7.66 12.65
N ASP A 16 4.06 -7.73 13.99
CA ASP A 16 4.86 -6.88 14.88
C ASP A 16 6.35 -6.89 14.53
N PHE A 17 6.88 -7.91 13.84
CA PHE A 17 8.27 -7.96 13.37
C PHE A 17 8.64 -6.83 12.41
N MET A 18 7.65 -6.15 11.81
CA MET A 18 7.88 -5.04 10.88
C MET A 18 8.17 -3.73 11.61
N ASP A 19 7.83 -3.65 12.89
CA ASP A 19 8.05 -2.48 13.72
C ASP A 19 9.56 -2.28 14.00
N PRO A 20 10.13 -1.10 13.71
CA PRO A 20 11.50 -0.75 14.08
C PRO A 20 11.84 -1.09 15.53
N GLU A 21 10.91 -0.92 16.48
CA GLU A 21 11.15 -1.24 17.88
C GLU A 21 11.43 -2.73 18.10
N THR A 22 10.70 -3.62 17.43
CA THR A 22 10.83 -5.06 17.61
C THR A 22 12.05 -5.62 16.89
N VAL A 23 12.43 -5.01 15.76
CA VAL A 23 13.64 -5.32 15.00
C VAL A 23 14.89 -4.94 15.82
N VAL A 24 14.95 -3.71 16.33
CA VAL A 24 16.08 -3.20 17.11
C VAL A 24 16.20 -3.93 18.44
N ASN A 25 15.07 -4.18 19.13
CA ASN A 25 15.06 -4.94 20.39
C ASN A 25 15.16 -6.47 20.19
N ARG A 26 15.36 -6.95 18.95
CA ARG A 26 15.58 -8.36 18.59
C ARG A 26 14.52 -9.32 19.15
N LYS A 27 13.27 -8.86 19.30
CA LYS A 27 12.18 -9.62 19.96
C LYS A 27 11.79 -10.87 19.15
N VAL A 28 11.86 -10.79 17.83
CA VAL A 28 11.42 -11.86 16.92
C VAL A 28 12.61 -12.72 16.45
N LYS A 29 12.57 -14.01 16.77
CA LYS A 29 13.67 -14.94 16.49
C LYS A 29 13.72 -15.44 15.04
N SER A 30 12.55 -15.64 14.44
CA SER A 30 12.39 -16.13 13.07
C SER A 30 11.10 -15.58 12.50
N ILE A 31 11.10 -15.34 11.19
CA ILE A 31 9.92 -14.91 10.43
C ILE A 31 9.41 -16.01 9.51
N ALA A 32 10.00 -17.21 9.57
CA ALA A 32 9.63 -18.38 8.77
C ALA A 32 8.12 -18.66 8.81
N ASP A 33 7.50 -18.62 9.99
CA ASP A 33 6.07 -18.86 10.14
C ASP A 33 5.23 -17.82 9.40
N VAL A 34 5.62 -16.55 9.44
CA VAL A 34 4.90 -15.47 8.74
C VAL A 34 5.10 -15.57 7.23
N VAL A 35 6.34 -15.82 6.80
CA VAL A 35 6.67 -16.01 5.39
C VAL A 35 5.87 -17.19 4.82
N SER A 36 5.73 -18.29 5.57
CA SER A 36 4.94 -19.46 5.14
C SER A 36 3.46 -19.15 4.94
N HIS A 37 2.88 -18.24 5.75
CA HIS A 37 1.48 -17.81 5.59
C HIS A 37 1.28 -16.94 4.34
N PHE A 38 2.32 -16.22 3.91
CA PHE A 38 2.30 -15.35 2.73
C PHE A 38 3.09 -15.95 1.56
N SER A 39 2.82 -17.21 1.23
CA SER A 39 3.42 -17.93 0.09
C SER A 39 3.26 -17.21 -1.25
N ASN A 40 2.20 -16.39 -1.39
CA ASN A 40 1.91 -15.65 -2.62
C ASN A 40 2.68 -14.32 -2.74
N LEU A 41 3.33 -13.85 -1.67
CA LEU A 41 4.02 -12.55 -1.65
C LEU A 41 5.53 -12.64 -1.92
N HIS A 42 6.06 -13.85 -2.07
CA HIS A 42 7.48 -14.07 -2.29
C HIS A 42 7.74 -15.11 -3.39
N SER A 43 8.70 -14.79 -4.28
CA SER A 43 9.18 -15.72 -5.31
C SER A 43 10.46 -16.47 -4.88
N HIS A 44 10.91 -16.28 -3.64
CA HIS A 44 12.19 -16.77 -3.12
C HIS A 44 11.99 -17.80 -2.00
N SER A 45 12.96 -18.69 -1.77
CA SER A 45 12.86 -19.67 -0.69
C SER A 45 12.65 -19.00 0.67
N LEU A 46 11.72 -19.53 1.46
CA LEU A 46 11.47 -19.11 2.84
C LEU A 46 12.77 -19.09 3.68
N GLN A 47 13.66 -20.06 3.44
CA GLN A 47 14.95 -20.14 4.14
C GLN A 47 15.87 -18.97 3.81
N ASP A 48 15.84 -18.45 2.58
CA ASP A 48 16.66 -17.29 2.21
C ASP A 48 16.19 -16.03 2.93
N ILE A 49 14.88 -15.85 3.03
CA ILE A 49 14.26 -14.69 3.69
C ILE A 49 14.53 -14.76 5.20
N ASP A 50 14.35 -15.92 5.84
CA ASP A 50 14.64 -16.09 7.27
C ASP A 50 16.15 -15.97 7.56
N SER A 51 17.02 -16.45 6.67
CA SER A 51 18.46 -16.28 6.81
C SER A 51 18.86 -14.79 6.76
N GLN A 52 18.33 -14.03 5.80
CA GLN A 52 18.55 -12.59 5.72
C GLN A 52 18.02 -11.85 6.94
N TRP A 53 16.87 -12.28 7.49
CA TRP A 53 16.34 -11.75 8.75
C TRP A 53 17.29 -12.01 9.93
N ARG A 54 17.82 -13.23 10.06
CA ARG A 54 18.81 -13.54 11.11
C ARG A 54 20.09 -12.72 10.96
N MET A 55 20.54 -12.50 9.72
CA MET A 55 21.68 -11.63 9.43
C MET A 55 21.40 -10.17 9.79
N LEU A 56 20.19 -9.66 9.51
CA LEU A 56 19.77 -8.31 9.89
C LEU A 56 19.82 -8.11 11.41
N ARG A 57 19.38 -9.09 12.21
CA ARG A 57 19.45 -9.00 13.68
C ARG A 57 20.89 -8.92 14.23
N ASN A 58 21.85 -9.43 13.47
CA ASN A 58 23.26 -9.47 13.87
C ASN A 58 24.05 -8.24 13.42
N ILE A 59 23.44 -7.29 12.70
CA ILE A 59 24.13 -6.03 12.37
C ILE A 59 24.11 -5.08 13.57
N ASN A 60 25.08 -4.18 13.58
CA ASN A 60 25.07 -3.04 14.48
C ASN A 60 24.13 -1.98 13.88
N PHE A 61 23.04 -1.66 14.58
CA PHE A 61 22.01 -0.74 14.07
C PHE A 61 22.51 0.72 14.05
N ASP A 62 23.41 1.07 14.98
CA ASP A 62 24.05 2.37 15.08
C ASP A 62 24.89 2.72 13.83
N ASP A 63 25.57 1.75 13.24
CA ASP A 63 26.40 1.94 12.04
C ASP A 63 25.58 2.38 10.81
N PHE A 64 24.26 2.11 10.83
CA PHE A 64 23.34 2.42 9.73
C PHE A 64 22.29 3.48 10.08
N ASN A 65 22.43 4.14 11.25
CA ASN A 65 21.50 5.17 11.74
C ASN A 65 20.03 4.68 11.75
N LEU A 66 19.83 3.43 12.17
CA LEU A 66 18.52 2.78 12.29
C LEU A 66 17.95 3.07 13.68
N CYS A 67 16.94 3.93 13.76
CA CYS A 67 16.38 4.38 15.03
C CYS A 67 14.97 3.84 15.25
N ILE A 68 14.65 3.58 16.52
CA ILE A 68 13.34 3.12 17.00
C ILE A 68 12.23 4.14 16.66
N GLY A 69 12.56 5.43 16.61
CA GLY A 69 11.61 6.50 16.27
C GLY A 69 11.40 6.75 14.78
N ASP A 70 12.01 5.96 13.88
CA ASP A 70 11.76 6.10 12.44
C ASP A 70 10.36 5.55 12.08
N ASP A 71 9.69 6.18 11.13
CA ASP A 71 8.51 5.58 10.49
C ASP A 71 8.88 4.23 9.85
N ILE A 72 7.95 3.26 9.90
CA ILE A 72 8.17 1.88 9.41
C ILE A 72 8.72 1.89 7.98
N VAL A 73 8.14 2.71 7.08
CA VAL A 73 8.58 2.77 5.68
C VAL A 73 9.98 3.37 5.57
N SER A 74 10.28 4.38 6.39
CA SER A 74 11.58 5.04 6.41
C SER A 74 12.68 4.12 6.95
N PHE A 75 12.39 3.34 7.98
CA PHE A 75 13.28 2.32 8.53
C PHE A 75 13.63 1.26 7.48
N TRP A 76 12.63 0.64 6.86
CA TRP A 76 12.85 -0.39 5.84
C TRP A 76 13.53 0.16 4.57
N ARG A 77 13.32 1.43 4.25
CA ARG A 77 14.08 2.14 3.21
C ARG A 77 15.55 2.36 3.56
N LYS A 78 15.90 2.54 4.84
CA LYS A 78 17.31 2.58 5.27
C LYS A 78 17.94 1.18 5.16
N VAL A 79 17.23 0.13 5.62
CA VAL A 79 17.69 -1.26 5.49
C VAL A 79 17.88 -1.64 4.02
N SER A 80 17.02 -1.17 3.12
CA SER A 80 17.16 -1.43 1.68
C SER A 80 18.43 -0.83 1.06
N LYS A 81 18.98 0.24 1.65
CA LYS A 81 20.20 0.90 1.17
C LYS A 81 21.49 0.20 1.63
N ILE A 82 21.39 -0.79 2.51
CA ILE A 82 22.55 -1.54 2.98
C ILE A 82 23.08 -2.42 1.84
N LYS A 83 24.28 -2.08 1.37
CA LYS A 83 24.99 -2.82 0.31
C LYS A 83 26.15 -3.62 0.89
N LEU A 84 26.43 -4.76 0.27
CA LEU A 84 27.64 -5.52 0.53
C LEU A 84 28.83 -4.82 -0.15
N GLY A 85 30.07 -5.14 0.27
CA GLY A 85 31.28 -4.59 -0.35
C GLY A 85 31.42 -4.89 -1.86
N THR A 86 30.65 -5.85 -2.37
CA THR A 86 30.52 -6.18 -3.79
C THR A 86 29.53 -5.30 -4.56
N GLY A 87 28.85 -4.35 -3.90
CA GLY A 87 27.87 -3.43 -4.51
C GLY A 87 26.43 -3.96 -4.59
N GLU A 88 26.22 -5.25 -4.31
CA GLU A 88 24.89 -5.86 -4.27
C GLU A 88 24.13 -5.54 -2.98
N GLN A 89 22.79 -5.54 -3.06
CA GLN A 89 21.92 -5.28 -1.90
C GLN A 89 21.97 -6.46 -0.93
N LYS A 90 22.39 -6.21 0.33
CA LYS A 90 22.63 -7.26 1.33
C LYS A 90 21.36 -8.02 1.74
N PHE A 91 20.21 -7.33 1.74
CA PHE A 91 18.92 -7.84 2.22
C PHE A 91 17.82 -7.82 1.15
N GLY A 92 18.17 -7.89 -0.14
CA GLY A 92 17.20 -7.68 -1.23
C GLY A 92 15.95 -8.56 -1.17
N LYS A 93 16.08 -9.84 -0.77
CA LYS A 93 14.94 -10.79 -0.72
C LYS A 93 14.01 -10.48 0.45
N LEU A 94 14.58 -10.19 1.62
CA LEU A 94 13.84 -9.76 2.81
C LEU A 94 13.09 -8.44 2.54
N ILE A 95 13.78 -7.48 1.92
CA ILE A 95 13.22 -6.17 1.62
C ILE A 95 12.07 -6.26 0.62
N ALA A 96 12.21 -7.06 -0.44
CA ALA A 96 11.13 -7.30 -1.38
C ALA A 96 9.89 -7.87 -0.67
N PHE A 97 10.07 -8.87 0.21
CA PHE A 97 8.97 -9.44 0.99
C PHE A 97 8.31 -8.40 1.90
N VAL A 98 9.10 -7.61 2.64
CA VAL A 98 8.55 -6.60 3.56
C VAL A 98 7.83 -5.48 2.81
N PHE A 99 8.35 -5.01 1.68
CA PHE A 99 7.63 -4.02 0.86
C PHE A 99 6.35 -4.57 0.24
N ASN A 100 6.34 -5.84 -0.19
CA ASN A 100 5.11 -6.51 -0.65
C ASN A 100 4.09 -6.67 0.47
N LEU A 101 4.55 -6.82 1.71
CA LEU A 101 3.68 -6.90 2.88
C LEU A 101 3.17 -5.52 3.31
N LEU A 102 3.99 -4.47 3.19
CA LEU A 102 3.61 -3.07 3.43
C LEU A 102 2.66 -2.51 2.36
N SER A 103 2.69 -3.07 1.14
CA SER A 103 1.73 -2.69 0.08
C SER A 103 0.35 -3.30 0.31
N LEU A 104 0.24 -4.34 1.15
CA LEU A 104 -1.05 -4.83 1.57
C LEU A 104 -1.71 -3.81 2.52
N PRO A 105 -3.02 -3.56 2.35
CA PRO A 105 -3.76 -2.69 3.26
C PRO A 105 -3.79 -3.33 4.66
N HIS A 106 -2.87 -2.91 5.53
CA HIS A 106 -2.65 -3.48 6.86
C HIS A 106 -3.79 -3.18 7.86
N SER A 107 -4.74 -2.30 7.53
CA SER A 107 -5.83 -1.90 8.44
C SER A 107 -7.14 -1.66 7.71
N SER A 108 -8.24 -2.10 8.32
CA SER A 108 -9.59 -1.72 7.90
C SER A 108 -9.79 -0.21 7.89
N ALA A 109 -9.04 0.56 8.70
CA ALA A 109 -9.19 2.01 8.79
C ALA A 109 -8.87 2.73 7.47
N ASN A 110 -7.91 2.23 6.68
CA ASN A 110 -7.61 2.80 5.36
C ASN A 110 -8.74 2.52 4.37
N VAL A 111 -9.28 1.31 4.41
CA VAL A 111 -10.43 0.90 3.59
C VAL A 111 -11.69 1.66 4.01
N GLU A 112 -11.92 1.83 5.31
CA GLU A 112 -13.01 2.63 5.89
C GLU A 112 -12.87 4.11 5.55
N ARG A 113 -11.65 4.66 5.50
CA ARG A 113 -11.40 6.03 5.01
C ARG A 113 -11.82 6.14 3.54
N CYS A 114 -11.42 5.20 2.69
CA CYS A 114 -11.86 5.19 1.27
C CYS A 114 -13.38 5.04 1.14
N PHE A 115 -14.01 4.13 1.89
CA PHE A 115 -15.46 3.96 1.90
C PHE A 115 -16.19 5.19 2.45
N SER A 116 -15.64 5.87 3.45
CA SER A 116 -16.18 7.13 3.97
C SER A 116 -16.12 8.23 2.91
N GLN A 117 -15.02 8.34 2.16
CA GLN A 117 -14.93 9.26 1.02
C GLN A 117 -15.95 8.92 -0.07
N ILE A 118 -16.15 7.64 -0.38
CA ILE A 118 -17.20 7.18 -1.31
C ILE A 118 -18.59 7.56 -0.79
N ASN A 119 -18.86 7.32 0.50
CA ASN A 119 -20.15 7.60 1.13
C ASN A 119 -20.43 9.11 1.22
N LEU A 120 -19.41 9.94 1.45
CA LEU A 120 -19.51 11.41 1.39
C LEU A 120 -19.79 11.91 -0.03
N ASN A 121 -19.28 11.23 -1.07
CA ASN A 121 -19.63 11.56 -2.45
C ASN A 121 -21.05 11.07 -2.80
N LYS A 122 -21.45 9.90 -2.28
CA LYS A 122 -22.77 9.30 -2.42
C LYS A 122 -23.71 9.78 -1.29
N THR A 123 -23.91 11.09 -1.18
CA THR A 123 -24.94 11.65 -0.27
C THR A 123 -26.35 11.32 -0.76
N ASN A 124 -27.35 11.32 0.13
CA ASN A 124 -28.77 11.06 -0.21
C ASN A 124 -29.32 11.96 -1.33
N MET A 125 -28.74 13.16 -1.55
CA MET A 125 -29.08 14.06 -2.66
C MET A 125 -28.33 13.77 -3.98
N ARG A 126 -27.20 13.04 -3.93
CA ARG A 126 -26.36 12.66 -5.08
C ARG A 126 -26.30 11.14 -5.27
N ASN A 127 -27.43 10.46 -5.10
CA ASN A 127 -27.49 8.99 -5.04
C ASN A 127 -27.35 8.30 -6.43
N ARG A 128 -27.21 9.08 -7.51
CA ARG A 128 -27.16 8.59 -8.90
C ARG A 128 -25.91 9.04 -9.65
N LEU A 129 -24.74 8.96 -9.02
CA LEU A 129 -23.47 9.10 -9.71
C LEU A 129 -23.14 7.78 -10.42
N ILE A 130 -22.86 7.84 -11.72
CA ILE A 130 -22.35 6.69 -12.47
C ILE A 130 -20.97 6.35 -11.90
N SER A 131 -20.63 5.05 -11.81
CA SER A 131 -19.38 4.58 -11.22
C SER A 131 -18.14 5.26 -11.80
N SER A 132 -18.14 5.53 -13.12
CA SER A 132 -17.06 6.27 -13.80
C SER A 132 -16.90 7.71 -13.30
N THR A 133 -17.99 8.39 -12.97
CA THR A 133 -17.96 9.73 -12.39
C THR A 133 -17.43 9.70 -10.96
N LEU A 134 -17.82 8.70 -10.17
CA LEU A 134 -17.31 8.52 -8.80
C LEU A 134 -15.81 8.23 -8.80
N GLU A 135 -15.35 7.34 -9.69
CA GLU A 135 -13.92 7.05 -9.90
C GLU A 135 -13.15 8.31 -10.31
N GLY A 136 -13.67 9.07 -11.27
CA GLY A 136 -13.08 10.35 -11.68
C GLY A 136 -12.93 11.33 -10.52
N ILE A 137 -13.97 11.50 -9.69
CA ILE A 137 -13.91 12.39 -8.52
C ILE A 137 -12.85 11.91 -7.51
N LEU A 138 -12.78 10.61 -7.24
CA LEU A 138 -11.79 10.03 -6.33
C LEU A 138 -10.36 10.25 -6.85
N LEU A 139 -10.13 9.97 -8.13
CA LEU A 139 -8.82 10.15 -8.78
C LEU A 139 -8.39 11.62 -8.78
N THR A 140 -9.28 12.55 -9.16
CA THR A 140 -9.01 13.99 -9.12
C THR A 140 -8.69 14.45 -7.70
N LYS A 141 -9.44 13.97 -6.70
CA LYS A 141 -9.17 14.31 -5.30
C LYS A 141 -7.82 13.80 -4.81
N SER A 142 -7.43 12.57 -5.17
CA SER A 142 -6.10 12.03 -4.85
C SER A 142 -5.00 12.86 -5.50
N LEU A 143 -5.14 13.17 -6.79
CA LEU A 143 -4.17 13.95 -7.56
C LEU A 143 -3.96 15.36 -6.99
N VAL A 144 -5.05 16.05 -6.64
CA VAL A 144 -4.98 17.40 -6.03
C VAL A 144 -4.39 17.33 -4.62
N SER A 145 -4.65 16.25 -3.87
CA SER A 145 -4.06 16.02 -2.55
C SER A 145 -2.55 15.78 -2.63
N GLU A 146 -2.09 15.02 -3.62
CA GLU A 146 -0.66 14.78 -3.88
C GLU A 146 0.06 16.04 -4.35
N GLY A 147 -0.62 16.90 -5.12
CA GLY A 147 -0.12 18.20 -5.58
C GLY A 147 0.00 19.28 -4.51
N GLY A 148 -0.29 18.98 -3.24
CA GLY A 148 -0.09 19.91 -2.13
C GLY A 148 -1.22 20.93 -1.92
N GLN A 149 -2.47 20.54 -2.26
CA GLN A 149 -3.74 21.31 -2.19
C GLN A 149 -4.12 22.03 -3.50
N CYS A 150 -5.40 22.43 -3.57
CA CYS A 150 -5.99 23.08 -4.75
C CYS A 150 -5.24 24.34 -5.20
N ASP A 151 -4.62 25.04 -4.27
CA ASP A 151 -3.95 26.32 -4.53
C ASP A 151 -2.58 26.16 -5.20
N LYS A 152 -2.00 24.96 -5.13
CA LYS A 152 -0.67 24.62 -5.70
C LYS A 152 -0.76 23.65 -6.88
N PHE A 153 -1.97 23.19 -7.20
CA PHE A 153 -2.17 22.23 -8.26
C PHE A 153 -2.00 22.90 -9.64
N GLU A 154 -0.85 22.68 -10.27
CA GLU A 154 -0.59 23.17 -11.62
C GLU A 154 -1.26 22.26 -12.67
N ILE A 155 -2.23 22.83 -13.38
CA ILE A 155 -2.94 22.13 -14.45
C ILE A 155 -2.01 22.02 -15.67
N ASN A 156 -1.70 20.79 -16.08
CA ASN A 156 -0.89 20.55 -17.27
C ASN A 156 -1.67 20.97 -18.55
N LYS A 157 -0.96 21.52 -19.54
CA LYS A 157 -1.54 21.92 -20.85
C LYS A 157 -2.26 20.75 -21.54
N GLU A 158 -1.79 19.53 -21.33
CA GLU A 158 -2.44 18.31 -21.83
C GLU A 158 -3.81 18.02 -21.17
N MET A 159 -4.01 18.44 -19.91
CA MET A 159 -5.32 18.34 -19.25
C MET A 159 -6.31 19.36 -19.81
N CYS A 160 -5.85 20.59 -20.05
CA CYS A 160 -6.68 21.62 -20.71
C CYS A 160 -7.09 21.20 -22.12
N LYS A 161 -6.20 20.57 -22.89
CA LYS A 161 -6.50 20.04 -24.22
C LYS A 161 -7.53 18.91 -24.22
N LYS A 162 -7.80 18.26 -23.09
CA LYS A 162 -8.84 17.22 -22.97
C LYS A 162 -10.20 17.79 -22.56
N MET A 163 -10.27 19.08 -22.22
CA MET A 163 -11.50 19.78 -21.87
C MET A 163 -12.23 20.31 -23.11
N ASN A 164 -12.31 19.47 -24.15
CA ASN A 164 -12.96 19.79 -25.41
C ASN A 164 -14.38 19.20 -25.43
N SER A 165 -15.31 19.90 -26.07
CA SER A 165 -16.71 19.45 -26.22
C SER A 165 -16.81 18.03 -26.82
N THR A 166 -15.91 17.68 -27.74
CA THR A 166 -15.83 16.37 -28.38
C THR A 166 -15.43 15.21 -27.47
N ASP A 167 -14.67 15.46 -26.41
CA ASP A 167 -14.29 14.42 -25.43
C ASP A 167 -15.24 14.39 -24.23
N LEU A 168 -15.81 15.54 -23.85
CA LEU A 168 -16.74 15.67 -22.73
C LEU A 168 -18.14 15.14 -23.04
N TYR A 169 -18.62 15.31 -24.29
CA TYR A 169 -19.97 14.93 -24.70
C TYR A 169 -19.97 13.81 -25.75
N LYS A 170 -19.02 12.86 -25.67
CA LYS A 170 -19.13 11.63 -26.47
C LYS A 170 -20.44 10.95 -26.12
N ASN A 171 -21.42 11.01 -27.02
CA ASN A 171 -22.65 10.24 -26.91
C ASN A 171 -22.25 8.76 -26.92
N LYS A 172 -22.34 8.10 -25.75
CA LYS A 172 -22.36 6.65 -25.68
C LYS A 172 -23.70 6.19 -26.24
N GLU A 173 -23.81 6.11 -27.55
CA GLU A 173 -24.81 5.25 -28.17
C GLU A 173 -24.34 3.80 -27.99
N ASN A 174 -25.12 3.02 -27.23
CA ASN A 174 -25.00 1.59 -26.91
C ASN A 174 -24.17 1.19 -25.66
N GLU A 175 -24.79 1.27 -24.47
CA GLU A 175 -24.64 0.25 -23.40
C GLU A 175 -26.05 0.03 -22.80
N GLY A 176 -26.86 -0.74 -23.55
CA GLY A 176 -28.24 -1.10 -23.21
C GLY A 176 -28.50 -2.56 -23.58
N SER A 177 -27.79 -3.47 -22.91
CA SER A 177 -28.07 -4.91 -22.75
C SER A 177 -27.01 -5.38 -21.75
N ASP A 178 -27.32 -5.65 -20.49
CA ASP A 178 -27.99 -6.86 -20.03
C ASP A 178 -28.76 -6.58 -18.72
N LEU A 179 -30.09 -6.71 -18.76
CA LEU A 179 -30.90 -7.81 -18.19
C LEU A 179 -31.20 -7.65 -16.69
N ASP A 180 -32.33 -6.97 -16.43
CA ASP A 180 -33.29 -7.42 -15.42
C ASP A 180 -33.73 -8.85 -15.77
N SER A 181 -33.56 -9.79 -14.85
CA SER A 181 -34.32 -11.04 -14.75
C SER A 181 -34.18 -11.58 -13.33
N ASP A 182 -35.28 -11.46 -12.58
CA ASP A 182 -35.71 -12.13 -11.34
C ASP A 182 -34.75 -12.28 -10.14
#